data_AF-A0A258BZ47-F1
#
_entry.id   AF-A0A258BZ47-F1
#
_cell.length_a   1.000
_cell.length_b   1.000
_cell.length_c   1.000
_cell.angle_alpha   90.00
_cell.angle_beta   90.00
_cell.angle_gamma   90.00
#
_symmetry.space_group_name_H-M   'P 1'
#
loop_
_entity.id
_entity.type
_entity.pdbx_description
1 polymer ?
#
loop_
_entity_poly.entity_id
_entity_poly.type
_entity_poly.pdbx_seq_one_letter_code
_entity_poly.pdbx_strand_id
1 'polypeptide(L)'
;MRLHVPLPAHGLSLTLSHPHADCGNDTGDPSRWSLDLVQFYLHDPKHGHFAGPLPAGLDPENETPASAEAKLGVEGHYMSKKNIRQGDYREAYYLPDFLAMGITWRMQPNNTLRGISHVSIARLGSAHPFFDPNARKAQDVVS
;
A
#
# COMPACT_ATOMS: atom_id res chain seq x y z
N MET A 1 -0.87 -7.27 -18.63
CA MET A 1 -2.01 -7.73 -17.78
C MET A 1 -1.88 -7.23 -16.35
N ARG A 2 -2.99 -6.75 -15.79
CA ARG A 2 -3.13 -6.41 -14.37
C ARG A 2 -4.26 -7.25 -13.77
N LEU A 3 -4.02 -7.84 -12.61
CA LEU A 3 -4.97 -8.69 -11.92
C LEU A 3 -5.34 -8.06 -10.58
N HIS A 4 -6.64 -7.96 -10.32
CA HIS A 4 -7.19 -7.52 -9.04
C HIS A 4 -7.77 -8.74 -8.30
N VAL A 5 -7.29 -9.00 -7.09
CA VAL A 5 -7.67 -10.14 -6.27
C VAL A 5 -8.31 -9.63 -4.98
N PRO A 6 -9.66 -9.57 -4.90
CA PRO A 6 -10.35 -9.23 -3.67
C PRO A 6 -10.38 -10.44 -2.73
N LEU A 7 -10.06 -10.22 -1.46
CA LEU A 7 -10.05 -11.21 -0.39
C LEU A 7 -10.91 -10.70 0.79
N PRO A 8 -12.25 -10.57 0.59
CA PRO A 8 -13.12 -9.89 1.54
C PRO A 8 -13.21 -10.61 2.90
N ALA A 9 -13.10 -11.94 2.94
CA ALA A 9 -13.05 -12.71 4.19
C ALA A 9 -11.83 -12.35 5.07
N HIS A 10 -10.82 -11.69 4.50
CA HIS A 10 -9.61 -11.25 5.19
C HIS A 10 -9.50 -9.72 5.26
N GLY A 11 -10.48 -8.95 4.77
CA GLY A 11 -10.35 -7.49 4.71
C GLY A 11 -9.21 -7.01 3.83
N LEU A 12 -8.87 -7.74 2.77
CA LEU A 12 -7.67 -7.51 1.96
C LEU A 12 -8.01 -7.39 0.47
N SER A 13 -7.33 -6.51 -0.25
CA SER A 13 -7.27 -6.56 -1.72
C SER A 13 -5.83 -6.45 -2.20
N LEU A 14 -5.53 -7.18 -3.29
CA LEU A 14 -4.23 -7.19 -3.92
C LEU A 14 -4.39 -6.79 -5.39
N THR A 15 -3.50 -5.92 -5.86
CA THR A 15 -3.34 -5.67 -7.29
C THR A 15 -1.96 -6.13 -7.72
N LEU A 16 -1.93 -7.02 -8.70
CA LEU A 16 -0.70 -7.57 -9.25
C LEU A 16 -0.59 -7.18 -10.72
N SER A 17 0.63 -6.99 -11.18
CA SER A 17 0.95 -6.80 -12.59
C SER A 17 1.89 -7.89 -13.07
N HIS A 18 1.76 -8.28 -14.34
CA HIS A 18 2.71 -9.16 -15.00
C HIS A 18 3.33 -8.40 -16.18
N PRO A 19 4.64 -8.11 -16.12
CA PRO A 19 5.34 -7.48 -17.23
C PRO A 19 5.37 -8.49 -18.38
N HIS A 20 4.84 -8.11 -19.54
CA HIS A 20 4.71 -8.92 -20.77
C HIS A 20 3.48 -9.82 -20.91
N ALA A 21 2.53 -9.81 -19.98
CA ALA A 21 1.29 -10.58 -20.19
C ALA A 21 0.42 -10.05 -21.36
N ASP A 22 0.72 -8.87 -21.90
CA ASP A 22 0.08 -8.35 -23.13
C ASP A 22 0.90 -8.67 -24.41
N CYS A 23 2.03 -9.40 -24.29
CA CYS A 23 2.91 -9.74 -25.41
C CYS A 23 2.56 -11.09 -26.08
N GLY A 24 1.32 -11.57 -25.95
CA GLY A 24 0.81 -12.69 -26.75
C GLY A 24 1.30 -14.09 -26.37
N ASN A 25 1.92 -14.27 -25.21
CA ASN A 25 2.23 -15.59 -24.67
C ASN A 25 1.16 -16.00 -23.64
N ASP A 26 0.36 -17.02 -23.99
CA ASP A 26 -0.68 -17.62 -23.13
C ASP A 26 -0.14 -18.31 -21.86
N THR A 27 1.18 -18.23 -21.63
CA THR A 27 1.89 -18.78 -20.48
C THR A 27 2.76 -17.69 -19.85
N GLY A 28 2.13 -16.77 -19.11
CA GLY A 28 2.85 -15.80 -18.29
C GLY A 28 3.71 -16.52 -17.24
N ASP A 29 5.00 -16.19 -17.15
CA ASP A 29 5.92 -16.74 -16.15
C ASP A 29 5.42 -16.41 -14.72
N PRO A 30 5.02 -17.42 -13.91
CA PRO A 30 4.48 -17.19 -12.57
C PRO A 30 5.46 -16.47 -11.64
N SER A 31 6.77 -16.54 -11.90
CA SER A 31 7.80 -15.88 -11.10
C SER A 31 7.91 -14.38 -11.38
N ARG A 32 7.22 -13.86 -12.40
CA ARG A 32 7.29 -12.45 -12.83
C ARG A 32 6.14 -11.58 -12.36
N TRP A 33 5.17 -12.13 -11.63
CA TRP A 33 4.12 -11.31 -11.01
C TRP A 33 4.72 -10.35 -9.99
N SER A 34 4.38 -9.08 -10.13
CA SER A 34 4.76 -8.00 -9.23
C SER A 34 3.54 -7.56 -8.44
N LEU A 35 3.70 -7.36 -7.13
CA LEU A 35 2.66 -6.82 -6.27
C LEU A 35 2.72 -5.28 -6.33
N ASP A 36 1.71 -4.67 -6.95
CA ASP A 36 1.67 -3.22 -7.14
C ASP A 36 1.04 -2.50 -5.96
N LEU A 37 -0.03 -3.09 -5.41
CA LEU A 37 -0.87 -2.48 -4.39
C LEU A 37 -1.41 -3.54 -3.44
N VAL A 38 -1.29 -3.26 -2.15
CA VAL A 38 -1.96 -3.98 -1.07
C VAL A 38 -2.90 -3.02 -0.37
N GLN A 39 -4.14 -3.42 -0.13
CA GLN A 39 -5.08 -2.62 0.65
C GLN A 39 -5.69 -3.42 1.79
N PHE A 40 -5.63 -2.84 2.98
CA PHE A 40 -6.17 -3.38 4.22
C PHE A 40 -7.42 -2.58 4.59
N TYR A 41 -8.55 -3.26 4.71
CA TYR A 41 -9.83 -2.71 5.10
C TYR A 41 -10.11 -3.10 6.54
N LEU A 42 -10.07 -2.11 7.45
CA LEU A 42 -10.21 -2.39 8.87
C LEU A 42 -11.67 -2.39 9.29
N HIS A 43 -12.53 -1.58 8.68
CA HIS A 43 -13.94 -1.47 9.08
C HIS A 43 -14.83 -1.21 7.88
N ASP A 44 -14.69 -2.00 6.82
CA ASP A 44 -15.44 -1.80 5.57
C ASP A 44 -16.56 -2.84 5.41
N PRO A 45 -17.83 -2.42 5.27
CA PRO A 45 -18.96 -3.34 5.17
C PRO A 45 -18.97 -4.15 3.86
N LYS A 46 -18.24 -3.72 2.83
CA LYS A 46 -18.17 -4.38 1.52
C LYS A 46 -16.89 -5.18 1.33
N HIS A 47 -15.79 -4.69 1.88
CA HIS A 47 -14.46 -5.27 1.67
C HIS A 47 -13.97 -6.12 2.85
N GLY A 48 -14.72 -6.14 3.95
CA GLY A 48 -14.47 -6.99 5.12
C GLY A 48 -13.67 -6.30 6.22
N HIS A 49 -13.13 -7.11 7.13
CA HIS A 49 -12.43 -6.68 8.33
C HIS A 49 -11.07 -7.38 8.43
N PHE A 50 -10.00 -6.62 8.29
CA PHE A 50 -8.65 -7.08 8.53
C PHE A 50 -8.32 -6.96 10.02
N ALA A 51 -8.02 -8.10 10.65
CA ALA A 51 -7.72 -8.20 12.08
C ALA A 51 -6.24 -8.46 12.40
N GLY A 52 -5.38 -8.48 11.37
CA GLY A 52 -3.94 -8.72 11.54
C GLY A 52 -3.16 -7.47 11.96
N PRO A 53 -1.87 -7.63 12.29
CA PRO A 53 -0.98 -6.49 12.52
C PRO A 53 -0.79 -5.69 11.23
N LEU A 54 -0.83 -4.37 11.33
CA LEU A 54 -0.52 -3.50 10.20
C LEU A 54 1.01 -3.33 10.03
N PRO A 55 1.48 -3.03 8.81
CA PRO A 55 2.89 -2.73 8.55
C PRO A 55 3.40 -1.56 9.39
N ALA A 56 4.72 -1.53 9.62
CA ALA A 56 5.42 -0.51 10.41
C ALA A 56 4.90 -0.33 11.86
N GLY A 57 4.24 -1.35 12.43
CA GLY A 57 3.76 -1.30 13.82
C GLY A 57 2.63 -0.28 14.05
N LEU A 58 1.88 0.06 12.98
CA LEU A 58 0.72 0.94 13.08
C LEU A 58 -0.39 0.27 13.91
N ASP A 59 -1.00 1.04 14.81
CA ASP A 59 -2.11 0.59 15.66
C ASP A 59 -3.46 0.99 15.03
N PRO A 60 -4.25 0.04 14.49
CA PRO A 60 -5.54 0.33 13.86
C PRO A 60 -6.49 1.22 14.67
N GLU A 61 -6.49 1.11 16.00
CA GLU A 61 -7.49 1.73 16.86
C GLU A 61 -6.99 3.05 17.48
N ASN A 62 -5.70 3.14 17.83
CA ASN A 62 -5.17 4.29 18.56
C ASN A 62 -4.24 5.20 17.74
N GLU A 63 -3.92 4.86 16.49
CA GLU A 63 -3.03 5.70 15.68
C GLU A 63 -3.62 7.10 15.44
N THR A 64 -2.74 8.09 15.40
CA THR A 64 -3.01 9.48 15.02
C THR A 64 -2.07 9.86 13.87
N PRO A 65 -2.37 10.93 13.10
CA PRO A 65 -1.44 11.42 12.07
C PRO A 65 -0.01 11.62 12.58
N ALA A 66 0.14 12.23 13.76
CA ALA A 66 1.45 12.51 14.35
C ALA A 66 2.20 11.24 14.77
N SER A 67 1.49 10.25 15.34
CA SER A 67 2.14 9.00 15.75
C SER A 67 2.49 8.11 14.56
N ALA A 68 1.70 8.13 13.49
CA ALA A 68 2.03 7.44 12.24
C ALA A 68 3.25 8.07 11.57
N GLU A 69 3.31 9.40 11.45
CA GLU A 69 4.48 10.13 10.96
C GLU A 69 5.75 9.73 11.72
N ALA A 70 5.69 9.73 13.06
CA ALA A 70 6.82 9.33 13.90
C ALA A 70 7.28 7.88 13.67
N LYS A 71 6.33 6.93 13.49
CA LYS A 71 6.64 5.52 13.25
C LYS A 71 7.19 5.27 11.85
N LEU A 72 6.64 5.96 10.85
CA LEU A 72 7.06 5.83 9.45
C LEU A 72 8.39 6.56 9.19
N GLY A 73 8.77 7.51 10.04
CA GLY A 73 10.02 8.26 9.93
C GLY A 73 10.05 9.21 8.73
N VAL A 74 8.86 9.55 8.19
CA VAL A 74 8.68 10.46 7.05
C VAL A 74 7.50 11.38 7.32
N GLU A 75 7.62 12.64 6.92
CA GLU A 75 6.53 13.61 7.02
C GLU A 75 5.35 13.20 6.14
N GLY A 76 4.14 13.32 6.69
CA GLY A 76 2.91 13.10 5.94
C GLY A 76 2.59 14.25 4.99
N HIS A 77 1.90 13.95 3.88
CA HIS A 77 1.26 15.00 3.09
C HIS A 77 -0.07 15.41 3.71
N TYR A 78 -0.02 16.51 4.47
CA TYR A 78 -1.15 17.04 5.23
C TYR A 78 -2.43 17.22 4.39
N MET A 79 -3.54 16.72 4.95
CA MET A 79 -4.88 17.01 4.45
C MET A 79 -5.23 18.48 4.59
N SER A 80 -5.82 19.05 3.54
CA SER A 80 -6.31 20.43 3.61
C SER A 80 -7.58 20.54 4.49
N LYS A 81 -7.82 21.71 5.10
CA LYS A 81 -9.09 22.00 5.80
C LYS A 81 -10.31 21.80 4.89
N LYS A 82 -10.16 22.01 3.58
CA LYS A 82 -11.23 21.77 2.60
C LYS A 82 -11.54 20.27 2.50
N ASN A 83 -10.53 19.42 2.39
CA ASN A 83 -10.68 17.97 2.28
C ASN A 83 -11.40 17.42 3.52
N ILE A 84 -10.98 17.84 4.71
CA ILE A 84 -11.60 17.43 5.98
C ILE A 84 -13.09 17.81 6.02
N ARG A 85 -13.44 19.04 5.61
CA ARG A 85 -14.86 19.47 5.54
C ARG A 85 -15.68 18.67 4.52
N GLN A 86 -15.03 18.12 3.50
CA GLN A 86 -15.65 17.29 2.48
C GLN A 86 -15.71 15.80 2.87
N GLY A 87 -15.23 15.43 4.06
CA GLY A 87 -15.20 14.04 4.52
C GLY A 87 -14.01 13.24 3.97
N ASP A 88 -13.03 13.90 3.36
CA ASP A 88 -11.84 13.26 2.84
C ASP A 88 -10.71 13.32 3.87
N TYR A 89 -10.52 12.18 4.56
CA TYR A 89 -9.56 12.00 5.65
C TYR A 89 -8.37 11.13 5.23
N ARG A 90 -7.91 11.29 3.99
CA ARG A 90 -6.80 10.51 3.43
C ARG A 90 -5.48 11.28 3.49
N GLU A 91 -4.46 10.62 4.01
CA GLU A 91 -3.08 11.09 4.06
C GLU A 91 -2.17 10.13 3.30
N ALA A 92 -1.10 10.65 2.71
CA ALA A 92 -0.12 9.87 1.98
C ALA A 92 1.28 10.11 2.55
N TYR A 93 2.03 9.02 2.69
CA TYR A 93 3.42 9.00 3.12
C TYR A 93 4.26 8.39 2.00
N TYR A 94 5.30 9.09 1.57
CA TYR A 94 6.25 8.58 0.59
C TYR A 94 7.42 7.93 1.30
N LEU A 95 7.47 6.61 1.21
CA LEU A 95 8.45 5.77 1.88
C LEU A 95 9.67 5.53 0.97
N PRO A 96 10.79 5.03 1.52
CA PRO A 96 11.92 4.56 0.72
C PRO A 96 11.52 3.49 -0.34
N ASP A 97 12.44 3.19 -1.26
CA ASP A 97 12.29 2.14 -2.28
C ASP A 97 11.08 2.28 -3.21
N PHE A 98 10.70 3.53 -3.48
CA PHE A 98 9.54 3.87 -4.31
C PHE A 98 8.24 3.29 -3.75
N LEU A 99 8.07 3.26 -2.43
CA LEU A 99 6.81 2.88 -1.80
C LEU A 99 6.02 4.14 -1.41
N ALA A 100 4.70 4.04 -1.48
CA ALA A 100 3.79 5.01 -0.92
C ALA A 100 2.78 4.30 -0.02
N MET A 101 2.53 4.86 1.16
CA MET A 101 1.49 4.40 2.06
C MET A 101 0.37 5.44 2.13
N GLY A 102 -0.84 5.04 1.78
CA GLY A 102 -2.05 5.82 2.01
C GLY A 102 -2.72 5.37 3.30
N ILE A 103 -3.04 6.31 4.19
CA ILE A 103 -3.82 6.05 5.40
C ILE A 103 -5.12 6.84 5.31
N THR A 104 -6.25 6.16 5.48
CA THR A 104 -7.54 6.82 5.69
C THR A 104 -7.87 6.79 7.18
N TRP A 105 -8.12 7.96 7.74
CA TRP A 105 -8.38 8.15 9.15
C TRP A 105 -9.87 8.08 9.47
N ARG A 106 -10.21 7.75 10.72
CA ARG A 106 -11.57 7.93 11.26
C ARG A 106 -11.70 9.33 11.87
N MET A 107 -12.77 10.03 11.52
CA MET A 107 -13.16 11.27 12.19
C MET A 107 -13.90 10.93 13.48
N GLN A 108 -13.37 11.41 14.61
CA GLN A 108 -13.97 11.24 15.92
C GLN A 108 -14.99 12.36 16.22
N PRO A 109 -15.94 12.16 17.15
CA PRO A 109 -16.94 13.19 17.51
C PRO A 109 -16.35 14.52 18.00
N ASN A 110 -15.12 14.50 18.52
CA ASN A 110 -14.38 15.68 18.95
C ASN A 110 -13.57 16.36 17.82
N ASN A 111 -13.84 16.02 16.55
CA ASN A 111 -13.14 16.52 15.36
C ASN A 111 -11.64 16.20 15.31
N THR A 112 -11.21 15.11 15.94
CA THR A 112 -9.83 14.59 15.84
C THR A 112 -9.76 13.42 14.86
N LEU A 113 -8.62 13.28 14.19
CA LEU A 113 -8.29 12.12 13.36
C LEU A 113 -7.57 11.10 14.23
N ARG A 114 -8.29 10.05 14.64
CA ARG A 114 -7.74 8.95 15.44
C ARG A 114 -8.37 7.63 15.02
N GLY A 115 -7.54 6.61 14.92
CA GLY A 115 -7.90 5.30 14.41
C GLY A 115 -7.89 5.28 12.89
N ILE A 116 -7.49 4.15 12.34
CA ILE A 116 -7.35 3.93 10.91
C ILE A 116 -8.60 3.20 10.40
N SER A 117 -9.14 3.60 9.26
CA SER A 117 -10.22 2.88 8.58
C SER A 117 -9.70 2.02 7.42
N HIS A 118 -8.67 2.52 6.74
CA HIS A 118 -8.09 1.88 5.56
C HIS A 118 -6.60 2.21 5.45
N VAL A 119 -5.81 1.21 5.06
CA VAL A 119 -4.40 1.39 4.68
C VAL A 119 -4.18 0.85 3.29
N SER A 120 -3.48 1.60 2.44
CA SER A 120 -2.99 1.13 1.16
C SER A 120 -1.47 1.28 1.10
N ILE A 121 -0.80 0.32 0.48
CA ILE A 121 0.63 0.36 0.20
C ILE A 121 0.81 0.11 -1.28
N ALA A 122 1.34 1.11 -1.98
CA ALA A 122 1.57 1.07 -3.40
C ALA A 122 3.05 1.15 -3.70
N ARG A 123 3.50 0.45 -4.75
CA ARG A 123 4.78 0.72 -5.38
C ARG A 123 4.62 1.78 -6.46
N LEU A 124 5.44 2.83 -6.40
CA LEU A 124 5.47 3.95 -7.32
C LEU A 124 6.43 3.66 -8.49
N GLY A 125 6.07 4.18 -9.67
CA GLY A 125 6.88 4.10 -10.88
C GLY A 125 6.38 3.06 -11.88
N SER A 126 6.34 3.47 -13.16
CA SER A 126 6.06 2.61 -14.31
C SER A 126 7.38 2.16 -14.92
N ALA A 127 7.60 0.85 -15.02
CA ALA A 127 8.82 0.16 -15.45
C ALA A 127 9.87 -0.01 -14.33
N HIS A 128 9.72 -1.08 -13.56
CA HIS A 128 10.90 -1.72 -12.99
C HIS A 128 11.66 -2.41 -14.14
N PRO A 129 12.90 -2.01 -14.49
CA PRO A 129 13.81 -2.99 -15.06
C PRO A 129 13.90 -4.11 -14.03
N PHE A 130 13.51 -5.31 -14.44
CA PHE A 130 13.43 -6.44 -13.52
C PHE A 130 14.79 -6.63 -12.84
N PHE A 131 14.78 -6.90 -11.53
CA PHE A 131 15.94 -7.48 -10.88
C PHE A 131 16.12 -8.87 -11.48
N ASP A 132 17.10 -9.02 -12.38
CA ASP A 132 17.52 -10.35 -12.82
C ASP A 132 18.31 -10.98 -11.65
N PRO A 133 17.82 -12.05 -11.01
CA PRO A 133 18.56 -12.74 -9.96
C PRO A 133 19.92 -13.29 -10.46
N ASN A 134 20.14 -13.39 -11.79
CA ASN A 134 21.43 -13.70 -12.38
C ASN A 134 22.35 -12.48 -12.58
N ALA A 135 21.83 -11.25 -12.52
CA ALA A 135 22.66 -10.05 -12.62
C ALA A 135 23.62 -9.90 -11.42
N ARG A 136 23.25 -10.38 -10.23
CA ARG A 136 24.19 -10.48 -9.09
C ARG A 136 25.32 -11.49 -9.34
N LYS A 137 25.02 -12.62 -9.98
CA LYS A 137 26.07 -13.61 -10.34
C LYS A 137 27.06 -13.06 -11.38
N ALA A 138 26.65 -12.13 -12.23
CA ALA A 138 27.55 -11.50 -13.19
C ALA A 138 28.50 -10.48 -12.54
N GLN A 139 28.13 -9.88 -11.40
CA GLN A 139 29.00 -8.94 -10.67
C GLN A 139 30.06 -9.67 -9.83
N ASP A 140 29.78 -10.88 -9.33
CA ASP A 140 30.74 -11.68 -8.54
C ASP A 140 31.77 -12.44 -9.41
N VAL A 141 31.63 -12.42 -10.75
CA VAL A 141 32.55 -13.10 -11.69
C VAL A 141 33.55 -12.11 -12.33
N VAL A 142 33.42 -10.82 -12.03
CA VAL A 142 34.37 -9.79 -12.43
C VAL A 142 34.92 -9.12 -11.17
N SER A 143 35.72 -9.88 -10.41
CA SER A 143 36.62 -9.37 -9.36
C SER A 143 37.93 -10.14 -9.40
#